data_AF-A0A800J6F5-F1
#
_entry.id   AF-A0A800J6F5-F1
#
_cell.length_a   1.000
_cell.length_b   1.000
_cell.length_c   1.000
_cell.angle_alpha   90.00
_cell.angle_beta   90.00
_cell.angle_gamma   90.00
#
_symmetry.space_group_name_H-M   'P 1'
#
loop_
_entity.id
_entity.type
_entity.pdbx_description
1 polymer ?
#
loop_
_entity_poly.entity_id
_entity_poly.type
_entity_poly.pdbx_seq_one_letter_code
_entity_poly.pdbx_strand_id
1 'polypeptide(L)'
;QIVDLSDPYAPEQVGLLDTQPGVLNGGAHNAWIDSGYLYAIGGRSERDWVRIYSLETPTAPQFVGEHPSFYYHDFYVDGTRGYGSGIYGDGVEILDLTDKSNPQSIGIFNYPGSGAHNVCGTTNGDYVFVGDEIGSAGNWTRFFDVSDPLNVEFVGDIVVDPEAVVHNCYVVGDLLHIGHYTEGYRVFDIRNPEAPTVAAVYDTFLQPEYGFGGVWSVYPYFPSGRIAVSDRNSGLFLIELTGNATGTPPEPAPAPLAVALGPNPTDGSVRLTVRLPETSYVRLSIHDVRGREIALLTEGSTAGTLRQSVETADWEPGVYLVRLVLNGEVTTRTFTIVR
;
A
#
# COMPACT_ATOMS: atom_id res chain seq x y z
N GLN A 1 -4.79 3.56 24.01
CA GLN A 1 -5.36 2.81 25.16
C GLN A 1 -4.37 1.75 25.59
N ILE A 2 -4.37 1.35 26.86
CA ILE A 2 -3.65 0.16 27.34
C ILE A 2 -4.72 -0.89 27.66
N VAL A 3 -4.63 -2.06 27.02
CA VAL A 3 -5.63 -3.12 27.12
C VAL A 3 -4.95 -4.40 27.58
N ASP A 4 -5.46 -4.99 28.67
CA ASP A 4 -5.07 -6.31 29.14
C ASP A 4 -5.78 -7.37 28.29
N LEU A 5 -4.99 -8.28 27.73
CA LEU A 5 -5.42 -9.39 26.88
C LEU A 5 -5.10 -10.76 27.50
N SER A 6 -4.89 -10.82 28.82
CA SER A 6 -4.69 -12.07 29.55
C SER A 6 -5.87 -13.04 29.40
N ASP A 7 -7.10 -12.50 29.32
CA ASP A 7 -8.25 -13.17 28.73
C ASP A 7 -8.66 -12.47 27.42
N PRO A 8 -8.33 -13.03 26.23
CA PRO A 8 -8.68 -12.42 24.96
C PRO A 8 -10.18 -12.43 24.67
N TYR A 9 -10.99 -13.20 25.40
CA TYR A 9 -12.45 -13.18 25.30
C TYR A 9 -13.09 -12.10 26.18
N ALA A 10 -12.33 -11.52 27.10
CA ALA A 10 -12.76 -10.47 28.02
C ALA A 10 -11.68 -9.38 28.14
N PRO A 11 -11.36 -8.65 27.05
CA PRO A 11 -10.34 -7.61 27.07
C PRO A 11 -10.73 -6.48 28.02
N GLU A 12 -9.78 -6.04 28.87
CA GLU A 12 -10.01 -4.98 29.85
C GLU A 12 -9.11 -3.77 29.56
N GLN A 13 -9.71 -2.57 29.46
CA GLN A 13 -8.92 -1.35 29.38
C GLN A 13 -8.37 -1.01 30.78
N VAL A 14 -7.07 -1.20 30.98
CA VAL A 14 -6.38 -0.97 32.25
C VAL A 14 -5.73 0.42 32.34
N GLY A 15 -5.67 1.16 31.24
CA GLY A 15 -5.10 2.51 31.26
C GLY A 15 -5.23 3.29 29.95
N LEU A 16 -4.80 4.53 30.01
CA LEU A 16 -4.60 5.41 28.88
C LEU A 16 -3.16 5.95 28.94
N LEU A 17 -2.54 6.09 27.78
CA LEU A 17 -1.20 6.62 27.61
C LEU A 17 -1.25 7.67 26.51
N ASP A 18 -0.44 8.71 26.66
CA ASP A 18 -0.15 9.67 25.58
C ASP A 18 -1.43 10.32 24.99
N THR A 19 -2.32 10.74 25.89
CA THR A 19 -3.54 11.47 25.54
C THR A 19 -3.23 12.94 25.28
N GLN A 20 -3.52 13.42 24.08
CA GLN A 20 -3.27 14.82 23.71
C GLN A 20 -4.48 15.73 23.94
N PRO A 21 -4.29 17.00 24.36
CA PRO A 21 -5.37 17.97 24.53
C PRO A 21 -6.16 18.18 23.23
N GLY A 22 -7.48 18.30 23.34
CA GLY A 22 -8.36 18.57 22.19
C GLY A 22 -8.67 17.35 21.33
N VAL A 23 -8.09 16.18 21.60
CA VAL A 23 -8.36 14.92 20.89
C VAL A 23 -9.06 13.96 21.86
N LEU A 24 -10.32 13.61 21.58
CA LEU A 24 -11.04 12.61 22.37
C LEU A 24 -10.36 11.23 22.20
N ASN A 25 -9.93 10.63 23.32
CA ASN A 25 -9.46 9.23 23.45
C ASN A 25 -8.04 8.87 22.94
N GLY A 26 -7.16 9.84 22.64
CA GLY A 26 -5.74 9.56 22.37
C GLY A 26 -5.15 10.42 21.25
N GLY A 27 -3.84 10.62 21.25
CA GLY A 27 -3.16 11.53 20.33
C GLY A 27 -2.26 10.89 19.28
N ALA A 28 -1.71 9.70 19.56
CA ALA A 28 -0.81 9.01 18.63
C ALA A 28 -1.52 8.48 17.38
N HIS A 29 -0.84 8.55 16.25
CA HIS A 29 -1.29 7.96 14.99
C HIS A 29 -1.02 6.45 14.95
N ASN A 30 0.17 6.04 15.36
CA ASN A 30 0.59 4.64 15.38
C ASN A 30 1.37 4.29 16.65
N ALA A 31 1.63 3.00 16.85
CA ALA A 31 2.47 2.48 17.90
C ALA A 31 3.32 1.31 17.41
N TRP A 32 4.59 1.27 17.83
CA TRP A 32 5.51 0.15 17.61
C TRP A 32 6.01 -0.37 18.96
N ILE A 33 6.17 -1.69 19.08
CA ILE A 33 6.72 -2.31 20.30
C ILE A 33 7.92 -3.14 19.90
N ASP A 34 9.06 -2.86 20.52
CA ASP A 34 10.28 -3.64 20.34
C ASP A 34 11.11 -3.66 21.63
N SER A 35 11.76 -4.79 21.91
CA SER A 35 12.75 -4.94 22.97
C SER A 35 12.33 -4.40 24.36
N GLY A 36 11.05 -4.51 24.71
CA GLY A 36 10.52 -4.03 26.00
C GLY A 36 10.21 -2.53 26.04
N TYR A 37 10.14 -1.86 24.89
CA TYR A 37 9.76 -0.45 24.76
C TYR A 37 8.56 -0.29 23.83
N LEU A 38 7.77 0.74 24.10
CA LEU A 38 6.70 1.25 23.26
C LEU A 38 7.15 2.56 22.62
N TYR A 39 6.98 2.66 21.32
CA TYR A 39 7.20 3.86 20.52
C TYR A 39 5.83 4.37 20.09
N ALA A 40 5.39 5.50 20.66
CA ALA A 40 4.16 6.19 20.26
C ALA A 40 4.49 7.21 19.16
N ILE A 41 3.77 7.16 18.05
CA ILE A 41 4.20 7.76 16.78
C ILE A 41 3.15 8.74 16.29
N GLY A 42 3.57 9.93 15.88
CA GLY A 42 2.67 10.95 15.35
C GLY A 42 1.80 11.60 16.42
N GLY A 43 1.23 12.75 16.11
CA GLY A 43 0.36 13.50 17.01
C GLY A 43 -0.70 14.24 16.21
N ARG A 44 -1.91 14.39 16.76
CA ARG A 44 -2.97 15.13 16.07
C ARG A 44 -3.00 16.61 16.41
N SER A 45 -2.53 16.97 17.60
CA SER A 45 -2.56 18.36 18.09
C SER A 45 -1.22 18.87 18.60
N GLU A 46 -0.35 17.98 19.06
CA GLU A 46 1.00 18.27 19.50
C GLU A 46 1.88 17.02 19.38
N ARG A 47 3.21 17.17 19.29
CA ARG A 47 4.17 16.06 19.30
C ARG A 47 3.98 15.09 18.13
N ASP A 48 4.30 15.57 16.94
CA ASP A 48 4.12 14.89 15.66
C ASP A 48 5.13 13.74 15.42
N TRP A 49 5.98 13.45 16.39
CA TRP A 49 7.15 12.56 16.27
C TRP A 49 7.08 11.37 17.24
N VAL A 50 8.18 10.63 17.33
CA VAL A 50 8.30 9.44 18.18
C VAL A 50 8.53 9.79 19.66
N ARG A 51 7.74 9.18 20.55
CA ARG A 51 7.92 9.19 22.01
C ARG A 51 8.13 7.76 22.49
N ILE A 52 9.11 7.55 23.35
CA ILE A 52 9.58 6.23 23.79
C ILE A 52 9.20 6.02 25.25
N TYR A 53 8.60 4.87 25.54
CA TYR A 53 8.16 4.46 26.86
C TYR A 53 8.72 3.07 27.20
N SER A 54 9.22 2.88 28.42
CA SER A 54 9.59 1.57 28.95
C SER A 54 8.33 0.77 29.27
N LEU A 55 8.32 -0.51 28.88
CA LEU A 55 7.29 -1.49 29.20
C LEU A 55 7.71 -2.44 30.34
N GLU A 56 8.67 -2.06 31.19
CA GLU A 56 9.01 -2.83 32.39
C GLU A 56 7.76 -3.09 33.25
N THR A 57 6.83 -2.12 33.31
CA THR A 57 5.47 -2.30 33.82
C THR A 57 4.46 -1.98 32.71
N PRO A 58 3.97 -2.97 31.93
CA PRO A 58 3.14 -2.72 30.74
C PRO A 58 1.81 -2.00 31.01
N THR A 59 1.26 -2.15 32.22
CA THR A 59 0.03 -1.47 32.65
C THR A 59 0.27 0.00 33.02
N ALA A 60 1.51 0.40 33.23
CA ALA A 60 1.92 1.76 33.52
C ALA A 60 3.24 2.13 32.82
N PRO A 61 3.27 2.22 31.47
CA PRO A 61 4.48 2.55 30.71
C PRO A 61 5.10 3.86 31.17
N GLN A 62 6.42 3.86 31.34
CA GLN A 62 7.17 5.03 31.84
C GLN A 62 7.84 5.76 30.68
N PHE A 63 7.66 7.08 30.58
CA PHE A 63 8.34 7.88 29.55
C PHE A 63 9.86 7.81 29.72
N VAL A 64 10.58 7.58 28.62
CA VAL A 64 12.04 7.41 28.58
C VAL A 64 12.69 8.57 27.83
N GLY A 65 12.13 8.92 26.67
CA GLY A 65 12.70 9.94 25.79
C GLY A 65 11.81 10.18 24.57
N GLU A 66 12.17 11.16 23.76
CA GLU A 66 11.51 11.49 22.50
C GLU A 66 12.51 12.10 21.54
N HIS A 67 12.16 12.13 20.25
CA HIS A 67 12.95 12.82 19.23
C HIS A 67 12.07 13.79 18.44
N PRO A 68 12.12 15.10 18.74
CA PRO A 68 11.38 16.09 17.97
C PRO A 68 11.82 16.15 16.51
N SER A 69 10.87 15.98 15.59
CA SER A 69 11.09 16.06 14.14
C SER A 69 9.80 16.48 13.41
N PHE A 70 9.76 16.31 12.09
CA PHE A 70 8.53 16.38 11.29
C PHE A 70 7.52 15.29 11.71
N TYR A 71 6.34 15.31 11.07
CA TYR A 71 5.29 14.36 11.37
C TYR A 71 5.68 12.94 10.94
N TYR A 72 5.87 12.05 11.90
CA TYR A 72 6.02 10.63 11.67
C TYR A 72 4.64 9.97 11.59
N HIS A 73 4.34 9.39 10.45
CA HIS A 73 3.14 8.59 10.25
C HIS A 73 3.31 7.17 10.79
N ASP A 74 4.49 6.59 10.59
CA ASP A 74 4.83 5.26 11.04
C ASP A 74 6.31 5.20 11.48
N PHE A 75 6.67 4.15 12.19
CA PHE A 75 8.01 3.96 12.74
C PHE A 75 8.41 2.49 12.76
N TYR A 76 9.61 2.20 12.28
CA TYR A 76 10.20 0.87 12.28
C TYR A 76 11.47 0.85 13.13
N VAL A 77 11.68 -0.22 13.91
CA VAL A 77 12.88 -0.41 14.74
C VAL A 77 13.61 -1.66 14.28
N ASP A 78 14.90 -1.51 13.98
CA ASP A 78 15.84 -2.58 13.69
C ASP A 78 17.02 -2.52 14.67
N GLY A 79 16.96 -3.31 15.74
CA GLY A 79 17.96 -3.30 16.80
C GLY A 79 18.10 -1.92 17.45
N THR A 80 19.19 -1.20 17.14
CA THR A 80 19.43 0.16 17.64
C THR A 80 19.14 1.24 16.60
N ARG A 81 18.63 0.91 15.42
CA ARG A 81 18.20 1.88 14.41
C ARG A 81 16.69 2.05 14.45
N GLY A 82 16.23 3.30 14.36
CA GLY A 82 14.82 3.66 14.17
C GLY A 82 14.62 4.35 12.83
N TYR A 83 13.47 4.15 12.19
CA TYR A 83 13.14 4.73 10.90
C TYR A 83 11.77 5.41 11.00
N GLY A 84 11.74 6.75 10.98
CA GLY A 84 10.52 7.55 11.03
C GLY A 84 10.05 7.97 9.64
N SER A 85 8.82 7.60 9.29
CA SER A 85 8.25 7.84 7.94
C SER A 85 7.49 9.16 7.89
N GLY A 86 7.94 10.09 7.05
CA GLY A 86 7.36 11.41 6.85
C GLY A 86 6.39 11.46 5.68
N ILE A 87 5.13 11.12 5.94
CA ILE A 87 4.10 10.91 4.89
C ILE A 87 3.79 12.16 4.06
N TYR A 88 4.08 13.37 4.57
CA TYR A 88 3.79 14.63 3.88
C TYR A 88 4.96 15.14 3.02
N GLY A 89 5.87 14.25 2.64
CA GLY A 89 6.97 14.53 1.71
C GLY A 89 8.30 14.82 2.38
N ASP A 90 8.45 14.52 3.67
CA ASP A 90 9.71 14.67 4.41
C ASP A 90 10.68 13.50 4.17
N GLY A 91 10.20 12.39 3.61
CA GLY A 91 11.01 11.20 3.36
C GLY A 91 11.07 10.30 4.58
N VAL A 92 12.26 9.79 4.91
CA VAL A 92 12.49 8.92 6.06
C VAL A 92 13.69 9.41 6.85
N GLU A 93 13.52 9.54 8.16
CA GLU A 93 14.60 9.86 9.10
C GLU A 93 15.08 8.59 9.80
N ILE A 94 16.40 8.42 9.88
CA ILE A 94 17.08 7.32 10.54
C ILE A 94 17.62 7.82 11.88
N LEU A 95 17.25 7.15 12.97
CA LEU A 95 17.65 7.46 14.34
C LEU A 95 18.58 6.38 14.90
N ASP A 96 19.60 6.79 15.65
CA ASP A 96 20.30 5.96 16.62
C ASP A 96 19.51 5.94 17.94
N LEU A 97 19.07 4.73 18.31
CA LEU A 97 18.28 4.39 19.49
C LEU A 97 19.08 3.60 20.54
N THR A 98 20.42 3.65 20.47
CA THR A 98 21.32 3.05 21.47
C THR A 98 21.02 3.61 22.86
N ASP A 99 20.89 4.94 22.97
CA ASP A 99 20.35 5.62 24.16
C ASP A 99 18.91 6.08 23.88
N LYS A 100 17.94 5.31 24.38
CA LYS A 100 16.51 5.59 24.21
C LYS A 100 16.05 6.86 24.94
N SER A 101 16.84 7.37 25.90
CA SER A 101 16.53 8.63 26.58
C SER A 101 16.97 9.85 25.76
N ASN A 102 17.84 9.65 24.78
CA ASN A 102 18.36 10.69 23.90
C ASN A 102 18.59 10.16 22.48
N PRO A 103 17.53 9.80 21.73
CA PRO A 103 17.66 9.38 20.34
C PRO A 103 18.40 10.43 19.51
N GLN A 104 19.24 10.02 18.56
CA GLN A 104 19.99 10.94 17.71
C GLN A 104 19.67 10.70 16.24
N SER A 105 19.40 11.76 15.49
CA SER A 105 19.30 11.68 14.03
C SER A 105 20.68 11.34 13.44
N ILE A 106 20.75 10.26 12.67
CA ILE A 106 21.99 9.81 12.00
C ILE A 106 21.88 9.84 10.47
N GLY A 107 20.72 10.21 9.93
CA GLY A 107 20.50 10.36 8.50
C GLY A 107 19.06 10.74 8.19
N ILE A 108 18.87 11.47 7.10
CA ILE A 108 17.54 11.71 6.52
C ILE A 108 17.70 11.51 5.02
N PHE A 109 16.86 10.68 4.43
CA PHE A 109 16.79 10.51 2.99
C PHE A 109 15.40 10.81 2.48
N ASN A 110 15.34 11.41 1.30
CA ASN A 110 14.09 11.82 0.67
C ASN A 110 14.23 11.63 -0.85
N TYR A 111 13.09 11.63 -1.54
CA TYR A 111 13.00 11.33 -2.96
C TYR A 111 11.86 12.14 -3.61
N PRO A 112 11.94 12.39 -4.93
CA PRO A 112 10.94 13.21 -5.61
C PRO A 112 9.51 12.66 -5.44
N GLY A 113 8.61 13.53 -4.98
CA GLY A 113 7.21 13.21 -4.81
C GLY A 113 6.89 12.26 -3.66
N SER A 114 7.77 12.17 -2.65
CA SER A 114 7.59 11.32 -1.47
C SER A 114 6.24 11.49 -0.77
N GLY A 115 5.65 10.36 -0.42
CA GLY A 115 4.58 10.19 0.56
C GLY A 115 4.86 8.96 1.43
N ALA A 116 6.07 8.89 1.99
CA ALA A 116 6.57 7.80 2.82
C ALA A 116 5.63 7.49 4.00
N HIS A 117 4.83 6.44 3.85
CA HIS A 117 3.79 6.05 4.80
C HIS A 117 4.32 5.08 5.86
N ASN A 118 5.04 4.04 5.43
CA ASN A 118 5.57 2.98 6.28
C ASN A 118 6.94 2.53 5.78
N VAL A 119 7.76 2.01 6.70
CA VAL A 119 9.08 1.44 6.41
C VAL A 119 9.17 0.03 7.01
N CYS A 120 9.84 -0.88 6.30
CA CYS A 120 10.28 -2.17 6.83
C CYS A 120 11.67 -2.51 6.26
N GLY A 121 12.49 -3.27 7.01
CA GLY A 121 13.89 -3.55 6.64
C GLY A 121 14.19 -5.02 6.40
N THR A 122 15.23 -5.30 5.62
CA THR A 122 15.81 -6.64 5.49
C THR A 122 16.41 -7.11 6.83
N THR A 123 16.50 -8.42 7.05
CA THR A 123 17.00 -8.97 8.32
C THR A 123 18.48 -8.69 8.60
N ASN A 124 19.27 -8.33 7.58
CA ASN A 124 20.65 -7.87 7.72
C ASN A 124 20.77 -6.36 7.97
N GLY A 125 19.67 -5.60 7.86
CA GLY A 125 19.64 -4.15 8.09
C GLY A 125 20.24 -3.30 6.97
N ASP A 126 20.60 -3.91 5.84
CA ASP A 126 21.26 -3.21 4.72
C ASP A 126 20.26 -2.51 3.79
N TYR A 127 19.03 -3.00 3.67
CA TYR A 127 18.01 -2.40 2.79
C TYR A 127 16.72 -2.13 3.54
N VAL A 128 16.02 -1.06 3.13
CA VAL A 128 14.66 -0.77 3.58
C VAL A 128 13.72 -0.62 2.40
N PHE A 129 12.47 -1.02 2.63
CA PHE A 129 11.34 -0.83 1.74
C PHE A 129 10.42 0.23 2.36
N VAL A 130 10.01 1.18 1.54
CA VAL A 130 9.17 2.32 1.91
C VAL A 130 7.87 2.21 1.12
N GLY A 131 6.74 2.05 1.82
CA GLY A 131 5.42 2.17 1.22
C GLY A 131 5.10 3.64 0.98
N ASP A 132 4.87 4.04 -0.26
CA ASP A 132 4.57 5.42 -0.64
C ASP A 132 3.05 5.62 -0.84
N GLU A 133 2.28 5.72 0.25
CA GLU A 133 0.81 5.68 0.16
C GLU A 133 0.20 6.91 -0.51
N ILE A 134 0.77 8.10 -0.29
CA ILE A 134 0.21 9.38 -0.79
C ILE A 134 1.18 10.18 -1.65
N GLY A 135 2.26 9.55 -2.13
CA GLY A 135 3.21 10.17 -3.03
C GLY A 135 2.59 10.76 -4.29
N SER A 136 3.20 11.84 -4.78
CA SER A 136 2.82 12.54 -6.01
C SER A 136 3.55 12.02 -7.25
N ALA A 137 4.48 11.08 -7.07
CA ALA A 137 5.27 10.43 -8.12
C ALA A 137 5.07 8.90 -8.11
N GLY A 138 3.81 8.47 -7.95
CA GLY A 138 3.41 7.06 -7.86
C GLY A 138 3.26 6.57 -6.42
N ASN A 139 2.28 5.70 -6.19
CA ASN A 139 1.95 5.17 -4.86
C ASN A 139 2.47 3.74 -4.65
N TRP A 140 3.78 3.58 -4.83
CA TRP A 140 4.43 2.28 -4.96
C TRP A 140 5.34 1.98 -3.76
N THR A 141 5.84 0.74 -3.67
CA THR A 141 6.94 0.46 -2.74
C THR A 141 8.25 0.88 -3.37
N ARG A 142 9.05 1.67 -2.65
CA ARG A 142 10.40 2.05 -3.05
C ARG A 142 11.39 1.35 -2.14
N PHE A 143 12.60 1.07 -2.61
CA PHE A 143 13.61 0.44 -1.76
C PHE A 143 14.99 1.07 -1.92
N PHE A 144 15.70 1.10 -0.79
CA PHE A 144 16.91 1.87 -0.59
C PHE A 144 17.96 1.02 0.11
N ASP A 145 19.22 1.18 -0.27
CA ASP A 145 20.37 0.72 0.50
C ASP A 145 20.65 1.73 1.60
N VAL A 146 20.60 1.26 2.85
CA VAL A 146 20.83 2.03 4.08
C VAL A 146 22.00 1.46 4.90
N SER A 147 22.88 0.67 4.27
CA SER A 147 24.09 0.15 4.90
C SER A 147 24.97 1.28 5.47
N ASP A 148 25.03 2.41 4.75
CA ASP A 148 25.52 3.70 5.24
C ASP A 148 24.37 4.72 5.41
N PRO A 149 23.90 4.98 6.65
CA PRO A 149 22.81 5.93 6.93
C PRO A 149 23.08 7.37 6.49
N LEU A 150 24.35 7.76 6.28
CA LEU A 150 24.71 9.08 5.79
C LEU A 150 24.69 9.18 4.26
N ASN A 151 24.69 8.03 3.57
CA ASN A 151 24.75 7.93 2.12
C ASN A 151 23.73 6.87 1.63
N VAL A 152 22.45 7.13 1.91
CA VAL A 152 21.37 6.24 1.47
C VAL A 152 21.21 6.30 -0.05
N GLU A 153 21.16 5.13 -0.69
CA GLU A 153 21.05 5.02 -2.14
C GLU A 153 19.67 4.49 -2.53
N PHE A 154 19.01 5.14 -3.50
CA PHE A 154 17.80 4.61 -4.11
C PHE A 154 18.15 3.46 -5.05
N VAL A 155 17.53 2.30 -4.84
CA VAL A 155 17.81 1.09 -5.61
C VAL A 155 16.74 0.88 -6.67
N GLY A 156 15.46 1.03 -6.31
CA GLY A 156 14.37 0.89 -7.28
C GLY A 156 12.96 1.01 -6.69
N ASP A 157 11.99 0.76 -7.56
CA ASP A 157 10.57 0.70 -7.22
C ASP A 157 10.02 -0.71 -7.48
N ILE A 158 9.10 -1.15 -6.62
CA ILE A 158 8.22 -2.31 -6.86
C ILE A 158 6.86 -1.76 -7.26
N VAL A 159 6.55 -1.87 -8.55
CA VAL A 159 5.28 -1.40 -9.14
C VAL A 159 4.41 -2.62 -9.47
N VAL A 160 3.36 -2.85 -8.67
CA VAL A 160 2.38 -3.92 -8.92
C VAL A 160 1.44 -3.53 -10.05
N ASP A 161 0.84 -2.35 -9.95
CA ASP A 161 0.05 -1.70 -10.99
C ASP A 161 0.23 -0.17 -10.81
N PRO A 162 0.46 0.62 -11.87
CA PRO A 162 0.79 2.04 -11.75
C PRO A 162 -0.28 2.88 -11.04
N GLU A 163 -1.54 2.47 -11.09
CA GLU A 163 -2.67 3.15 -10.48
C GLU A 163 -3.04 2.61 -9.09
N ALA A 164 -2.39 1.53 -8.66
CA ALA A 164 -2.61 0.95 -7.34
C ALA A 164 -1.86 1.71 -6.25
N VAL A 165 -2.42 1.66 -5.04
CA VAL A 165 -1.86 2.30 -3.84
C VAL A 165 -1.34 1.22 -2.92
N VAL A 166 -0.08 1.34 -2.50
CA VAL A 166 0.51 0.49 -1.46
C VAL A 166 0.14 0.98 -0.06
N HIS A 167 0.22 0.10 0.95
CA HIS A 167 0.04 0.48 2.34
C HIS A 167 1.22 0.04 3.25
N ASN A 168 1.04 -0.97 4.11
CA ASN A 168 2.10 -1.45 5.01
C ASN A 168 2.94 -2.56 4.35
N CYS A 169 4.24 -2.55 4.66
CA CYS A 169 5.15 -3.63 4.36
C CYS A 169 5.71 -4.27 5.64
N TYR A 170 6.10 -5.53 5.54
CA TYR A 170 6.68 -6.33 6.60
C TYR A 170 7.67 -7.32 6.02
N VAL A 171 8.77 -7.61 6.71
CA VAL A 171 9.78 -8.58 6.25
C VAL A 171 9.86 -9.74 7.24
N VAL A 172 9.82 -10.97 6.71
CA VAL A 172 10.03 -12.21 7.48
C VAL A 172 11.04 -13.07 6.73
N GLY A 173 12.27 -13.15 7.25
CA GLY A 173 13.37 -13.80 6.54
C GLY A 173 13.60 -13.11 5.19
N ASP A 174 13.52 -13.88 4.11
CA ASP A 174 13.73 -13.38 2.75
C ASP A 174 12.43 -13.02 2.01
N LEU A 175 11.32 -12.82 2.73
CA LEU A 175 10.04 -12.47 2.14
C LEU A 175 9.59 -11.08 2.58
N LEU A 176 9.29 -10.24 1.60
CA LEU A 176 8.61 -8.97 1.75
C LEU A 176 7.10 -9.18 1.57
N HIS A 177 6.34 -8.88 2.60
CA HIS A 177 4.89 -9.00 2.69
C HIS A 177 4.26 -7.61 2.63
N ILE A 178 3.35 -7.39 1.69
CA ILE A 178 2.77 -6.07 1.43
C ILE A 178 1.24 -6.16 1.43
N GLY A 179 0.60 -5.30 2.22
CA GLY A 179 -0.81 -4.95 2.03
C GLY A 179 -0.93 -3.90 0.94
N HIS A 180 -1.66 -4.19 -0.12
CA HIS A 180 -1.71 -3.35 -1.31
C HIS A 180 -3.14 -2.95 -1.69
N TYR A 181 -3.96 -2.57 -0.71
CA TYR A 181 -5.33 -2.10 -0.91
C TYR A 181 -6.10 -2.95 -1.95
N THR A 182 -6.45 -2.36 -3.07
CA THR A 182 -7.26 -2.95 -4.15
C THR A 182 -6.52 -3.99 -4.99
N GLU A 183 -5.20 -4.10 -4.80
CA GLU A 183 -4.36 -5.16 -5.36
C GLU A 183 -4.07 -6.28 -4.34
N GLY A 184 -4.70 -6.25 -3.17
CA GLY A 184 -4.69 -7.35 -2.23
C GLY A 184 -3.37 -7.55 -1.49
N TYR A 185 -3.12 -8.79 -1.06
CA TYR A 185 -1.88 -9.20 -0.43
C TYR A 185 -0.85 -9.61 -1.48
N ARG A 186 0.34 -9.01 -1.40
CA ARG A 186 1.47 -9.27 -2.30
C ARG A 186 2.67 -9.75 -1.51
N VAL A 187 3.38 -10.75 -2.04
CA VAL A 187 4.62 -11.26 -1.44
C VAL A 187 5.71 -11.24 -2.48
N PHE A 188 6.86 -10.72 -2.10
CA PHE A 188 8.07 -10.71 -2.92
C PHE A 188 9.18 -11.48 -2.21
N ASP A 189 9.92 -12.28 -2.97
CA ASP A 189 11.20 -12.84 -2.58
C ASP A 189 12.28 -11.76 -2.74
N ILE A 190 12.98 -11.48 -1.65
CA ILE A 190 13.99 -10.44 -1.53
C ILE A 190 15.38 -11.00 -1.19
N ARG A 191 15.65 -12.28 -1.50
CA ARG A 191 17.01 -12.86 -1.38
C ARG A 191 18.05 -12.07 -2.18
N ASN A 192 17.62 -11.49 -3.30
CA ASN A 192 18.32 -10.41 -3.97
C ASN A 192 17.50 -9.12 -3.80
N PRO A 193 17.82 -8.26 -2.82
CA PRO A 193 17.03 -7.05 -2.55
C PRO A 193 17.09 -6.03 -3.69
N GLU A 194 18.10 -6.09 -4.56
CA GLU A 194 18.21 -5.25 -5.76
C GLU A 194 17.26 -5.69 -6.90
N ALA A 195 16.75 -6.92 -6.83
CA ALA A 195 15.82 -7.46 -7.82
C ALA A 195 14.73 -8.33 -7.16
N PRO A 196 13.78 -7.72 -6.40
CA PRO A 196 12.67 -8.44 -5.81
C PRO A 196 11.82 -9.17 -6.86
N THR A 197 11.37 -10.39 -6.56
CA THR A 197 10.53 -11.18 -7.48
C THR A 197 9.23 -11.58 -6.82
N VAL A 198 8.12 -11.61 -7.57
CA VAL A 198 6.82 -11.98 -7.02
C VAL A 198 6.85 -13.45 -6.58
N ALA A 199 6.51 -13.69 -5.32
CA ALA A 199 6.49 -15.01 -4.71
C ALA A 199 5.07 -15.53 -4.48
N ALA A 200 4.14 -14.64 -4.13
CA ALA A 200 2.73 -14.99 -3.94
C ALA A 200 1.81 -13.77 -4.11
N VAL A 201 0.54 -14.06 -4.42
CA VAL A 201 -0.54 -13.08 -4.54
C VAL A 201 -1.79 -13.68 -3.93
N TYR A 202 -2.52 -12.89 -3.14
CA TYR A 202 -3.84 -13.25 -2.66
C TYR A 202 -4.72 -12.00 -2.62
N ASP A 203 -5.63 -11.89 -3.58
CA ASP A 203 -6.52 -10.74 -3.71
C ASP A 203 -7.89 -11.02 -3.09
N THR A 204 -8.27 -10.17 -2.13
CA THR A 204 -9.57 -10.21 -1.44
C THR A 204 -10.54 -9.14 -1.95
N PHE A 205 -10.08 -8.25 -2.84
CA PHE A 205 -10.86 -7.14 -3.39
C PHE A 205 -11.19 -7.36 -4.87
N LEU A 206 -12.35 -7.95 -5.12
CA LEU A 206 -12.71 -8.42 -6.47
C LEU A 206 -13.28 -7.33 -7.41
N GLN A 207 -13.42 -6.09 -6.94
CA GLN A 207 -13.98 -5.01 -7.75
C GLN A 207 -12.92 -4.39 -8.67
N PRO A 208 -13.26 -4.02 -9.92
CA PRO A 208 -12.29 -3.51 -10.88
C PRO A 208 -12.03 -2.00 -10.72
N GLU A 209 -11.71 -1.56 -9.50
CA GLU A 209 -11.49 -0.15 -9.16
C GLU A 209 -10.21 0.03 -8.33
N TYR A 210 -9.73 1.28 -8.30
CA TYR A 210 -8.56 1.69 -7.52
C TYR A 210 -8.95 2.52 -6.31
N GLY A 211 -7.99 2.63 -5.40
CA GLY A 211 -8.07 3.48 -4.22
C GLY A 211 -7.79 2.67 -2.97
N PHE A 212 -8.34 3.15 -1.86
CA PHE A 212 -8.04 2.66 -0.52
C PHE A 212 -8.96 1.51 -0.08
N GLY A 213 -9.66 0.85 -1.00
CA GLY A 213 -10.43 -0.37 -0.70
C GLY A 213 -9.52 -1.60 -0.58
N GLY A 214 -10.00 -2.71 -0.02
CA GLY A 214 -9.24 -3.95 0.00
C GLY A 214 -8.29 -4.12 1.19
N VAL A 215 -7.13 -4.75 0.98
CA VAL A 215 -6.18 -5.13 2.04
C VAL A 215 -5.47 -3.90 2.61
N TRP A 216 -5.85 -3.51 3.83
CA TRP A 216 -5.20 -2.43 4.57
C TRP A 216 -3.84 -2.89 5.09
N SER A 217 -3.79 -4.03 5.78
CA SER A 217 -2.55 -4.52 6.37
C SER A 217 -2.55 -6.03 6.52
N VAL A 218 -1.36 -6.57 6.79
CA VAL A 218 -1.11 -7.98 6.99
C VAL A 218 -0.28 -8.19 8.25
N TYR A 219 -0.38 -9.36 8.85
CA TYR A 219 0.46 -9.75 9.98
C TYR A 219 1.08 -11.12 9.69
N PRO A 220 2.35 -11.16 9.23
CA PRO A 220 3.03 -12.40 8.83
C PRO A 220 3.83 -13.06 9.96
N TYR A 221 3.79 -12.54 11.19
CA TYR A 221 4.69 -12.94 12.28
C TYR A 221 4.13 -14.04 13.20
N PHE A 222 3.00 -14.68 12.86
CA PHE A 222 2.49 -15.75 13.72
C PHE A 222 3.46 -16.94 13.74
N PRO A 223 3.79 -17.51 14.93
CA PRO A 223 4.64 -18.70 15.03
C PRO A 223 4.11 -19.93 14.28
N SER A 224 2.81 -19.95 13.97
CA SER A 224 2.17 -21.00 13.18
C SER A 224 2.51 -20.96 11.68
N GLY A 225 3.17 -19.89 11.19
CA GLY A 225 3.39 -19.64 9.76
C GLY A 225 2.16 -19.12 9.01
N ARG A 226 1.02 -18.97 9.70
CA ARG A 226 -0.17 -18.34 9.14
C ARG A 226 0.02 -16.83 9.05
N ILE A 227 -0.64 -16.22 8.06
CA ILE A 227 -0.67 -14.77 7.86
C ILE A 227 -2.10 -14.29 8.06
N ALA A 228 -2.28 -13.28 8.93
CA ALA A 228 -3.54 -12.54 8.96
C ALA A 228 -3.53 -11.47 7.87
N VAL A 229 -4.60 -11.39 7.09
CA VAL A 229 -4.81 -10.38 6.05
C VAL A 229 -6.08 -9.62 6.41
N SER A 230 -5.93 -8.32 6.68
CA SER A 230 -7.01 -7.45 7.09
C SER A 230 -7.47 -6.59 5.93
N ASP A 231 -8.65 -6.89 5.41
CA ASP A 231 -9.32 -6.16 4.34
C ASP A 231 -10.42 -5.26 4.90
N ARG A 232 -10.45 -4.00 4.46
CA ARG A 232 -11.41 -2.99 4.93
C ARG A 232 -12.85 -3.29 4.54
N ASN A 233 -13.05 -4.04 3.46
CA ASN A 233 -14.33 -4.31 2.84
C ASN A 233 -14.80 -5.74 3.11
N SER A 234 -13.89 -6.71 3.07
CA SER A 234 -14.21 -8.14 3.16
C SER A 234 -13.80 -8.81 4.48
N GLY A 235 -13.10 -8.09 5.37
CA GLY A 235 -12.83 -8.52 6.74
C GLY A 235 -11.47 -9.22 6.92
N LEU A 236 -11.39 -10.14 7.89
CA LEU A 236 -10.15 -10.82 8.26
C LEU A 236 -10.04 -12.20 7.60
N PHE A 237 -8.91 -12.46 6.95
CA PHE A 237 -8.54 -13.76 6.41
C PHE A 237 -7.32 -14.29 7.16
N LEU A 238 -7.27 -15.60 7.37
CA LEU A 238 -6.10 -16.29 7.90
C LEU A 238 -5.64 -17.29 6.87
N ILE A 239 -4.49 -17.03 6.26
CA ILE A 239 -3.97 -17.78 5.11
C ILE A 239 -2.62 -18.42 5.47
N GLU A 240 -2.15 -19.30 4.60
CA GLU A 240 -0.85 -19.95 4.68
C GLU A 240 -0.23 -19.97 3.28
N LEU A 241 1.07 -19.67 3.18
CA LEU A 241 1.79 -19.76 1.92
C LEU A 241 2.06 -21.24 1.61
N THR A 242 1.53 -21.74 0.49
CA THR A 242 1.72 -23.12 0.07
C THR A 242 2.91 -23.23 -0.91
N GLY A 243 4.02 -23.82 -0.45
CA GLY A 243 5.24 -24.04 -1.24
C GLY A 243 6.42 -23.15 -0.85
N ASN A 244 7.63 -23.51 -1.29
CA ASN A 244 8.75 -22.56 -1.27
C ASN A 244 8.34 -21.38 -2.14
N ALA A 245 8.18 -20.22 -1.52
CA ALA A 245 7.83 -18.93 -2.12
C ALA A 245 8.95 -18.40 -3.04
N THR A 246 9.50 -19.29 -3.89
CA THR A 246 10.58 -19.09 -4.85
C THR A 246 10.11 -19.41 -6.27
N GLY A 247 8.81 -19.67 -6.45
CA GLY A 247 8.23 -19.92 -7.75
C GLY A 247 7.99 -18.61 -8.47
N THR A 248 8.35 -18.55 -9.76
CA THR A 248 7.70 -17.63 -10.70
C THR A 248 6.21 -17.59 -10.38
N PRO A 249 5.60 -16.40 -10.29
CA PRO A 249 4.20 -16.29 -9.92
C PRO A 249 3.39 -17.26 -10.78
N PRO A 250 2.41 -17.99 -10.22
CA PRO A 250 1.42 -18.61 -11.07
C PRO A 250 0.91 -17.50 -12.00
N GLU A 251 0.93 -17.76 -13.30
CA GLU A 251 0.33 -16.85 -14.28
C GLU A 251 -1.00 -16.40 -13.69
N PRO A 252 -1.23 -15.07 -13.53
CA PRO A 252 -2.41 -14.58 -12.84
C PRO A 252 -3.60 -15.31 -13.44
N ALA A 253 -4.39 -15.96 -12.59
CA ALA A 253 -5.58 -16.67 -13.05
C ALA A 253 -6.32 -15.68 -13.96
N PRO A 254 -6.63 -16.06 -15.23
CA PRO A 254 -7.15 -15.13 -16.22
C PRO A 254 -8.28 -14.32 -15.59
N ALA A 255 -8.05 -13.02 -15.36
CA ALA A 255 -9.06 -12.16 -14.79
C ALA A 255 -10.29 -12.26 -15.70
N PRO A 256 -11.50 -12.46 -15.15
CA PRO A 256 -12.68 -12.57 -15.99
C PRO A 256 -12.78 -11.32 -16.86
N LEU A 257 -13.15 -11.50 -18.13
CA LEU A 257 -13.32 -10.38 -19.06
C LEU A 257 -14.24 -9.34 -18.42
N ALA A 258 -13.68 -8.17 -18.09
CA ALA A 258 -14.41 -7.08 -17.48
C ALA A 258 -14.28 -5.84 -18.34
N VAL A 259 -15.42 -5.24 -18.70
CA VAL A 259 -15.50 -3.94 -19.37
C VAL A 259 -16.19 -2.98 -18.41
N ALA A 260 -15.39 -2.12 -17.79
CA ALA A 260 -15.86 -1.06 -16.89
C ALA A 260 -15.71 0.30 -17.56
N LEU A 261 -16.66 1.19 -17.29
CA LEU A 261 -16.70 2.55 -17.83
C LEU A 261 -17.17 3.51 -16.74
N GLY A 262 -16.47 4.63 -16.59
CA GLY A 262 -16.82 5.65 -15.61
C GLY A 262 -16.06 6.97 -15.83
N PRO A 263 -16.62 8.11 -15.45
CA PRO A 263 -17.99 8.31 -14.95
C PRO A 263 -19.05 8.08 -16.06
N ASN A 264 -20.24 7.62 -15.67
CA ASN A 264 -21.39 7.45 -16.57
C ASN A 264 -22.70 7.75 -15.80
N PRO A 265 -23.39 8.88 -16.07
CA PRO A 265 -23.12 9.83 -17.14
C PRO A 265 -21.79 10.60 -16.99
N THR A 266 -21.26 11.11 -18.10
CA THR A 266 -20.07 11.99 -18.13
C THR A 266 -20.43 13.37 -18.68
N ASP A 267 -19.74 14.41 -18.21
CA ASP A 267 -19.83 15.80 -18.67
C ASP A 267 -18.55 16.30 -19.39
N GLY A 268 -17.53 15.45 -19.49
CA GLY A 268 -16.23 15.82 -20.05
C GLY A 268 -15.48 14.65 -20.64
N SER A 269 -15.18 13.65 -19.82
CA SER A 269 -14.42 12.46 -20.24
C SER A 269 -14.95 11.17 -19.63
N VAL A 270 -14.78 10.06 -20.33
CA VAL A 270 -15.09 8.71 -19.82
C VAL A 270 -13.83 7.86 -19.85
N ARG A 271 -13.56 7.18 -18.73
CA ARG A 271 -12.51 6.18 -18.63
C ARG A 271 -13.10 4.83 -18.96
N LEU A 272 -12.41 4.09 -19.83
CA LEU A 272 -12.75 2.74 -20.23
C LEU A 272 -11.64 1.80 -19.78
N THR A 273 -12.00 0.78 -19.02
CA THR A 273 -11.10 -0.26 -18.53
C THR A 273 -11.56 -1.60 -19.07
N VAL A 274 -10.69 -2.28 -19.82
CA VAL A 274 -10.90 -3.65 -20.31
C VAL A 274 -9.85 -4.55 -19.69
N ARG A 275 -10.27 -5.50 -18.84
CA ARG A 275 -9.39 -6.55 -18.31
C ARG A 275 -9.46 -7.77 -19.22
N LEU A 276 -8.33 -8.17 -19.79
CA LEU A 276 -8.24 -9.33 -20.68
C LEU A 276 -7.70 -10.55 -19.91
N PRO A 277 -8.32 -11.73 -20.08
CA PRO A 277 -7.86 -12.96 -19.41
C PRO A 277 -6.51 -13.44 -19.94
N GLU A 278 -6.25 -13.23 -21.23
CA GLU A 278 -5.05 -13.69 -21.93
C GLU A 278 -4.72 -12.75 -23.09
N THR A 279 -3.55 -12.93 -23.72
CA THR A 279 -3.19 -12.16 -24.92
C THR A 279 -4.23 -12.39 -26.02
N SER A 280 -4.99 -11.36 -26.36
CA SER A 280 -6.11 -11.44 -27.29
C SER A 280 -6.01 -10.33 -28.34
N TYR A 281 -6.51 -10.60 -29.56
CA TYR A 281 -6.73 -9.53 -30.51
C TYR A 281 -7.94 -8.71 -30.08
N VAL A 282 -7.71 -7.43 -29.84
CA VAL A 282 -8.71 -6.48 -29.37
C VAL A 282 -8.91 -5.40 -30.42
N ARG A 283 -10.17 -5.11 -30.75
CA ARG A 283 -10.56 -3.86 -31.39
C ARG A 283 -11.60 -3.16 -30.52
N LEU A 284 -11.25 -1.98 -30.04
CA LEU A 284 -12.05 -1.19 -29.12
C LEU A 284 -12.41 0.14 -29.78
N SER A 285 -13.70 0.36 -29.98
CA SER A 285 -14.22 1.53 -30.70
C SER A 285 -15.45 2.10 -30.02
N ILE A 286 -15.71 3.38 -30.28
CA ILE A 286 -16.93 4.07 -29.86
C ILE A 286 -17.80 4.34 -31.07
N HIS A 287 -19.09 4.13 -30.90
CA HIS A 287 -20.11 4.35 -31.92
C HIS A 287 -21.22 5.25 -31.39
N ASP A 288 -21.85 6.02 -32.29
CA ASP A 288 -23.10 6.72 -31.99
C ASP A 288 -24.29 5.74 -32.00
N VAL A 289 -25.48 6.18 -31.55
CA VAL A 289 -26.70 5.34 -31.52
C VAL A 289 -27.15 4.82 -32.90
N ARG A 290 -26.63 5.36 -34.00
CA ARG A 290 -26.89 4.88 -35.37
C ARG A 290 -25.88 3.81 -35.79
N GLY A 291 -24.95 3.43 -34.91
CA GLY A 291 -23.91 2.44 -35.15
C GLY A 291 -22.68 2.97 -35.90
N ARG A 292 -22.62 4.27 -36.20
CA ARG A 292 -21.47 4.86 -36.88
C ARG A 292 -20.28 4.94 -35.92
N GLU A 293 -19.14 4.40 -36.32
CA GLU A 293 -17.89 4.52 -35.57
C GLU A 293 -17.47 5.99 -35.53
N ILE A 294 -17.28 6.53 -34.32
CA ILE A 294 -16.86 7.92 -34.08
C ILE A 294 -15.42 7.99 -33.57
N ALA A 295 -14.92 6.91 -32.95
CA ALA A 295 -13.54 6.80 -32.52
C ALA A 295 -13.09 5.35 -32.48
N LEU A 296 -11.84 5.10 -32.91
CA LEU A 296 -11.13 3.86 -32.67
C LEU A 296 -10.12 4.12 -31.54
N LEU A 297 -10.26 3.41 -30.43
CA LEU A 297 -9.41 3.59 -29.25
C LEU A 297 -8.18 2.68 -29.28
N THR A 298 -8.34 1.47 -29.79
CA THR A 298 -7.27 0.47 -29.87
C THR A 298 -7.61 -0.60 -30.89
N GLU A 299 -6.61 -1.05 -31.64
CA GLU A 299 -6.70 -2.24 -32.51
C GLU A 299 -5.36 -2.97 -32.50
N GLY A 300 -5.36 -4.25 -32.12
CA GLY A 300 -4.16 -5.09 -32.10
C GLY A 300 -4.19 -6.17 -31.02
N SER A 301 -3.13 -6.97 -30.96
CA SER A 301 -2.94 -7.97 -29.91
C SER A 301 -2.40 -7.31 -28.64
N THR A 302 -3.09 -7.50 -27.52
CA THR A 302 -2.66 -6.99 -26.21
C THR A 302 -3.05 -7.96 -25.10
N ALA A 303 -2.47 -7.78 -23.92
CA ALA A 303 -2.71 -8.60 -22.72
C ALA A 303 -2.87 -7.71 -21.49
N GLY A 304 -3.47 -8.25 -20.43
CA GLY A 304 -3.67 -7.54 -19.17
C GLY A 304 -4.78 -6.48 -19.23
N THR A 305 -4.61 -5.38 -18.48
CA THR A 305 -5.61 -4.33 -18.38
C THR A 305 -5.34 -3.21 -19.38
N LEU A 306 -6.28 -3.01 -20.32
CA LEU A 306 -6.29 -1.88 -21.23
C LEU A 306 -7.08 -0.72 -20.62
N ARG A 307 -6.44 0.43 -20.43
CA ARG A 307 -7.07 1.67 -19.95
C ARG A 307 -7.05 2.71 -21.07
N GLN A 308 -8.21 3.29 -21.36
CA GLN A 308 -8.37 4.34 -22.36
C GLN A 308 -9.19 5.48 -21.76
N SER A 309 -8.67 6.70 -21.82
CA SER A 309 -9.43 7.91 -21.48
C SER A 309 -9.93 8.54 -22.77
N VAL A 310 -11.23 8.85 -22.81
CA VAL A 310 -11.87 9.44 -23.98
C VAL A 310 -12.43 10.79 -23.60
N GLU A 311 -11.86 11.83 -24.19
CA GLU A 311 -12.41 13.18 -24.14
C GLU A 311 -13.64 13.27 -25.02
N THR A 312 -14.73 13.78 -24.46
CA THR A 312 -16.05 13.82 -25.11
C THR A 312 -16.51 15.24 -25.41
N ALA A 313 -15.65 16.25 -25.21
CA ALA A 313 -15.94 17.68 -25.40
C ALA A 313 -16.41 18.02 -26.84
N ASP A 314 -15.96 17.28 -27.84
CA ASP A 314 -16.33 17.50 -29.24
C ASP A 314 -17.58 16.72 -29.68
N TRP A 315 -18.21 15.96 -28.79
CA TRP A 315 -19.33 15.08 -29.11
C TRP A 315 -20.65 15.64 -28.59
N GLU A 316 -21.74 15.41 -29.32
CA GLU A 316 -23.07 15.87 -28.92
C GLU A 316 -23.56 15.14 -27.65
N PRO A 317 -24.31 15.78 -26.74
CA PRO A 317 -24.96 15.09 -25.64
C PRO A 317 -25.85 13.94 -26.13
N GLY A 318 -25.81 12.80 -25.44
CA GLY A 318 -26.54 11.61 -25.86
C GLY A 318 -25.89 10.29 -25.41
N VAL A 319 -26.49 9.18 -25.86
CA VAL A 319 -26.01 7.83 -25.57
C VAL A 319 -25.00 7.39 -26.62
N TYR A 320 -23.91 6.78 -26.18
CA TYR A 320 -22.84 6.24 -27.01
C TYR A 320 -22.58 4.79 -26.66
N LEU A 321 -22.13 4.03 -27.66
CA LEU A 321 -21.86 2.60 -27.57
C LEU A 321 -20.35 2.38 -27.59
N VAL A 322 -19.82 1.75 -26.54
CA VAL A 322 -18.48 1.17 -26.56
C VAL A 322 -18.60 -0.24 -27.11
N ARG A 323 -17.89 -0.52 -28.19
CA ARG A 323 -17.83 -1.83 -28.83
C ARG A 323 -16.43 -2.41 -28.64
N LEU A 324 -16.38 -3.56 -28.00
CA LEU A 324 -15.18 -4.38 -27.85
C LEU A 324 -15.32 -5.61 -28.74
N VAL A 325 -14.40 -5.80 -29.68
CA VAL A 325 -14.23 -7.05 -30.41
C VAL A 325 -13.04 -7.78 -29.81
N LEU A 326 -13.26 -8.99 -29.30
CA LEU A 326 -12.24 -9.83 -28.67
C LEU A 326 -12.26 -11.19 -29.34
N ASN A 327 -11.19 -11.54 -30.06
CA ASN A 327 -11.07 -12.80 -30.81
C ASN A 327 -12.29 -13.12 -31.70
N GLY A 328 -12.97 -12.10 -32.23
CA GLY A 328 -14.16 -12.21 -33.08
C GLY A 328 -15.51 -12.13 -32.34
N GLU A 329 -15.53 -12.23 -31.01
CA GLU A 329 -16.73 -11.98 -30.21
C GLU A 329 -16.93 -10.49 -29.94
N VAL A 330 -18.18 -10.05 -29.91
CA VAL A 330 -18.53 -8.63 -29.74
C VAL A 330 -19.21 -8.41 -28.39
N THR A 331 -18.61 -7.58 -27.55
CA THR A 331 -19.22 -7.07 -26.32
C THR A 331 -19.53 -5.58 -26.48
N THR A 332 -20.72 -5.17 -26.06
CA THR A 332 -21.13 -3.76 -26.10
C THR A 332 -21.49 -3.25 -24.71
N ARG A 333 -21.14 -1.99 -24.45
CA ARG A 333 -21.56 -1.21 -23.28
C ARG A 333 -22.03 0.17 -23.72
N THR A 334 -22.81 0.84 -22.88
CA THR A 334 -23.34 2.19 -23.17
C THR A 334 -22.86 3.18 -22.12
N PHE A 335 -22.51 4.38 -22.55
CA PHE A 335 -22.37 5.53 -21.68
C PHE A 335 -23.14 6.73 -22.21
N THR A 336 -23.45 7.67 -21.33
CA THR A 336 -24.24 8.86 -21.65
C THR A 336 -23.42 10.11 -21.42
N ILE A 337 -23.37 11.00 -22.41
CA ILE A 337 -22.86 12.36 -22.27
C ILE A 337 -24.01 13.26 -21.85
N VAL A 338 -23.85 13.97 -20.74
CA VAL A 338 -24.75 15.02 -20.26
C VAL A 338 -23.99 16.35 -20.23
N ARG A 339 -24.66 17.46 -20.55
CA ARG A 339 -24.07 18.81 -20.49
C ARG A 339 -25.08 19.81 -19.97
#